data_AF-A0A969LQF3-F1
#
_entry.id   AF-A0A969LQF3-F1
#
_cell.length_a   1.000
_cell.length_b   1.000
_cell.length_c   1.000
_cell.angle_alpha   90.00
_cell.angle_beta   90.00
_cell.angle_gamma   90.00
#
_symmetry.space_group_name_H-M   'P 1'
#
loop_
_entity.id
_entity.type
_entity.pdbx_description
1 polymer ?
#
loop_
_entity_poly.entity_id
_entity_poly.type
_entity_poly.pdbx_seq_one_letter_code
_entity_poly.pdbx_strand_id
1 'polypeptide(L)'
;MLSLYFFLIAFTFSIFGLISGYKSFELGGLLFTGIISVILTSISLFEFTEKIFIPTENSGSIEIISNKQDSLTTQDFIDELKNIQKKYLLKKYASVDKALPAEQQIHYLNWLRDNNHLTIEEYESKMNELLKKNNGSMGFISD
;
A
#
# COMPACT_ATOMS: atom_id res chain seq x y z
N MET A 1 19.60 3.48 -6.40
CA MET A 1 20.18 2.62 -7.46
C MET A 1 21.19 3.38 -8.31
N LEU A 2 20.81 4.49 -8.97
CA LEU A 2 21.74 5.28 -9.82
C LEU A 2 22.98 5.81 -9.05
N SER A 3 22.78 6.27 -7.81
CA SER A 3 23.85 6.72 -6.92
C SER A 3 24.89 5.64 -6.60
N LEU A 4 24.46 4.38 -6.46
CA LEU A 4 25.32 3.23 -6.19
C LEU A 4 26.24 2.95 -7.38
N TYR A 5 25.73 3.09 -8.61
CA TYR A 5 26.53 2.96 -9.82
C TYR A 5 27.59 4.06 -9.92
N PHE A 6 27.23 5.31 -9.61
CA PHE A 6 28.20 6.41 -9.55
C PHE A 6 29.30 6.16 -8.50
N PHE A 7 28.92 5.64 -7.33
CA PHE A 7 29.88 5.26 -6.29
C PHE A 7 30.84 4.16 -6.77
N LEU A 8 30.32 3.10 -7.38
CA LEU A 8 31.13 1.99 -7.89
C LEU A 8 32.09 2.42 -9.00
N ILE A 9 31.65 3.31 -9.90
CA ILE A 9 32.50 3.87 -10.95
C ILE A 9 33.61 4.73 -10.35
N ALA A 10 33.27 5.64 -9.42
CA ALA A 10 34.26 6.49 -8.76
C ALA A 10 35.27 5.68 -7.93
N PHE A 11 34.79 4.61 -7.26
CA PHE A 11 35.62 3.71 -6.47
C PHE A 11 36.58 2.91 -7.36
N THR A 12 36.09 2.30 -8.44
CA THR A 12 36.93 1.55 -9.38
C THR A 12 37.97 2.45 -10.06
N PHE A 13 37.61 3.69 -10.41
CA PHE A 13 38.55 4.67 -10.97
C PHE A 13 39.65 5.06 -9.95
N SER A 14 39.29 5.20 -8.67
CA SER A 14 40.23 5.51 -7.59
C SER A 14 41.20 4.34 -7.31
N ILE A 15 40.70 3.10 -7.30
CA ILE A 15 41.54 1.89 -7.15
C ILE A 15 42.46 1.71 -8.38
N PHE A 16 41.95 1.94 -9.59
CA PHE A 16 42.76 1.87 -10.80
C PHE A 16 43.87 2.92 -10.82
N GLY A 17 43.59 4.15 -10.37
CA GLY A 17 44.60 5.20 -10.22
C GLY A 17 45.72 4.84 -9.24
N LEU A 18 45.38 4.19 -8.12
CA LEU A 18 46.34 3.68 -7.14
C LEU A 18 47.25 2.59 -7.71
N ILE A 19 46.68 1.60 -8.41
CA ILE A 19 47.44 0.47 -8.98
C ILE A 19 48.34 0.92 -10.13
N SER A 20 47.88 1.90 -10.91
CA SER A 20 48.60 2.41 -12.08
C SER A 20 49.79 3.31 -11.75
N GLY A 21 49.98 3.67 -10.47
CA GLY A 21 51.16 4.41 -10.00
C GLY A 21 51.30 5.82 -10.60
N TYR A 22 50.19 6.43 -11.04
CA TYR A 22 50.22 7.80 -11.56
C TYR A 22 50.73 8.76 -10.48
N LYS A 23 51.97 9.24 -10.62
CA LYS A 23 52.61 10.22 -9.72
C LYS A 23 51.81 11.52 -9.54
N SER A 24 50.90 11.82 -10.45
CA SER A 24 50.00 12.97 -10.43
C SER A 24 48.75 12.78 -9.57
N PHE A 25 48.46 11.55 -9.12
CA PHE A 25 47.37 11.29 -8.19
C PHE A 25 47.89 11.47 -6.76
N GLU A 26 48.12 12.74 -6.40
CA GLU A 26 48.52 13.11 -5.04
C GLU A 26 47.46 12.65 -4.03
N LEU A 27 47.88 12.42 -2.79
CA LEU A 27 47.02 12.02 -1.67
C LEU A 27 45.73 12.85 -1.58
N GLY A 28 45.80 14.14 -1.95
CA GLY A 28 44.65 15.05 -2.01
C GLY A 28 43.56 14.66 -3.00
N GLY A 29 43.92 14.14 -4.19
CA GLY A 29 42.95 13.68 -5.19
C GLY A 29 42.16 12.47 -4.71
N LEU A 30 42.83 11.56 -4.00
CA LEU A 30 42.21 10.36 -3.43
C LEU A 30 41.29 10.69 -2.25
N LEU A 31 41.70 11.63 -1.40
CA LEU A 31 40.84 12.14 -0.32
C LEU A 31 39.61 12.86 -0.89
N PHE A 32 39.76 13.64 -1.96
CA PHE A 32 38.66 14.36 -2.59
C PHE A 32 37.62 13.41 -3.20
N THR A 33 38.04 12.39 -3.95
CA THR A 33 37.10 11.41 -4.53
C THR A 33 36.42 10.56 -3.45
N GLY A 34 37.15 10.19 -2.39
CA GLY A 34 36.59 9.49 -1.24
C GLY A 34 35.52 10.31 -0.51
N ILE A 35 35.78 11.59 -0.24
CA ILE A 35 34.82 12.48 0.43
C ILE A 35 33.56 12.67 -0.42
N ILE A 36 33.71 12.91 -1.72
CA ILE A 36 32.56 13.06 -2.63
C ILE A 36 31.72 11.79 -2.67
N SER A 37 32.35 10.61 -2.72
CA SER A 37 31.60 9.36 -2.81
C SER A 37 30.85 9.04 -1.51
N VAL A 38 31.42 9.38 -0.35
CA VAL A 38 30.73 9.31 0.95
C VAL A 38 29.53 10.24 0.99
N ILE A 39 29.68 11.51 0.57
CA ILE A 39 28.58 12.48 0.54
C ILE A 39 27.44 12.01 -0.37
N LEU A 40 27.75 11.55 -1.58
CA LEU A 40 26.75 11.05 -2.53
C LEU A 40 26.04 9.79 -2.01
N THR A 41 26.78 8.90 -1.36
CA THR A 41 26.19 7.70 -0.73
C THR A 41 25.27 8.09 0.41
N SER A 42 25.70 9.01 1.28
CA SER A 42 24.89 9.51 2.38
C SER A 42 23.60 10.14 1.88
N ILE A 43 23.65 11.02 0.88
CA ILE A 43 22.45 11.64 0.29
C ILE A 43 21.50 10.56 -0.25
N SER A 44 22.02 9.53 -0.92
CA SER A 44 21.18 8.48 -1.47
C SER A 44 20.53 7.56 -0.43
N LEU A 45 21.08 7.48 0.78
CA LEU A 45 20.46 6.78 1.91
C LEU A 45 19.33 7.59 2.55
N PHE A 46 19.18 8.88 2.23
CA PHE A 46 18.06 9.69 2.71
C PHE A 46 16.84 9.66 1.77
N GLU A 47 16.99 9.25 0.51
CA GLU A 47 15.89 9.18 -0.49
C GLU A 47 15.02 7.92 -0.40
N PHE A 48 14.82 7.34 0.79
CA PHE A 48 13.86 6.24 0.94
C PHE A 48 12.43 6.81 0.93
N THR A 49 11.83 6.85 -0.26
CA THR A 49 10.38 7.03 -0.42
C THR A 49 9.68 5.70 -0.18
N GLU A 50 8.75 5.67 0.77
CA GLU A 50 7.88 4.51 0.97
C GLU A 50 6.71 4.58 -0.02
N LYS A 51 6.44 3.46 -0.70
CA LYS A 51 5.33 3.35 -1.64
C LYS A 51 4.23 2.52 -1.01
N ILE A 52 3.05 3.11 -0.88
CA ILE A 52 1.86 2.44 -0.35
C ILE A 52 0.86 2.29 -1.49
N PHE A 53 0.35 1.07 -1.67
CA PHE A 53 -0.64 0.75 -2.70
C PHE A 53 -2.01 0.55 -2.08
N ILE A 54 -3.00 1.30 -2.55
CA ILE A 54 -4.41 1.13 -2.16
C ILE A 54 -5.17 0.51 -3.34
N PRO A 55 -5.73 -0.70 -3.21
CA PRO A 55 -6.46 -1.35 -4.29
C PRO A 55 -7.81 -0.66 -4.58
N THR A 56 -8.18 -0.59 -5.87
CA THR A 56 -9.46 -0.03 -6.36
C THR A 56 -10.36 -1.12 -6.93
N GLU A 57 -11.66 -0.83 -7.10
CA GLU A 57 -12.64 -1.80 -7.64
C GLU A 57 -12.32 -2.29 -9.07
N ASN A 58 -11.55 -1.53 -9.86
CA ASN A 58 -11.35 -1.80 -11.30
C ASN A 58 -9.96 -2.40 -11.62
N SER A 59 -9.42 -3.20 -10.71
CA SER A 59 -8.07 -3.81 -10.83
C SER A 59 -6.91 -2.80 -10.90
N GLY A 60 -7.16 -1.52 -10.63
CA GLY A 60 -6.14 -0.49 -10.48
C GLY A 60 -5.69 -0.34 -9.03
N SER A 61 -4.54 0.29 -8.81
CA SER A 61 -4.08 0.70 -7.48
C SER A 61 -3.77 2.19 -7.47
N ILE A 62 -4.07 2.85 -6.36
CA ILE A 62 -3.61 4.20 -6.07
C ILE A 62 -2.23 4.04 -5.44
N GLU A 63 -1.20 4.50 -6.14
CA GLU A 63 0.17 4.57 -5.62
C GLU A 63 0.33 5.88 -4.84
N ILE A 64 0.59 5.76 -3.53
CA ILE A 64 0.89 6.89 -2.67
C ILE A 64 2.38 6.86 -2.36
N ILE A 65 3.08 7.93 -2.73
CA ILE A 65 4.51 8.12 -2.46
C ILE A 65 4.61 8.91 -1.17
N SER A 66 4.97 8.24 -0.08
CA SER A 66 5.23 8.86 1.22
C SER A 66 6.72 9.15 1.36
N ASN A 67 7.07 10.40 1.62
CA ASN A 67 8.43 10.74 2.07
C ASN A 67 8.46 10.65 3.60
N LYS A 68 9.56 10.12 4.17
CA LYS A 68 9.73 9.87 5.62
C LYS A 68 9.43 11.08 6.51
N GLN A 69 9.54 12.29 5.95
CA GLN A 69 9.33 13.55 6.65
C GLN A 69 7.85 13.93 6.83
N ASP A 70 6.93 13.29 6.08
CA ASP A 70 5.49 13.56 6.10
C ASP A 70 4.67 12.28 6.39
N SER A 71 5.30 11.33 7.10
CA SER A 71 4.73 10.00 7.32
C SER A 71 3.46 10.03 8.16
N LEU A 72 3.35 10.93 9.14
CA LEU A 72 2.14 11.07 9.97
C LEU A 72 0.96 11.60 9.16
N THR A 73 1.13 12.69 8.41
CA THR A 73 0.05 13.28 7.60
C THR A 73 -0.35 12.36 6.44
N THR A 74 0.61 11.67 5.84
CA THR A 74 0.31 10.67 4.80
C THR A 74 -0.45 9.48 5.38
N GLN A 75 -0.09 9.02 6.59
CA GLN A 75 -0.79 7.94 7.27
C GLN A 75 -2.22 8.34 7.65
N ASP A 76 -2.42 9.55 8.19
CA ASP A 76 -3.75 10.08 8.52
C ASP A 76 -4.64 10.16 7.27
N PHE A 77 -4.09 10.63 6.14
CA PHE A 77 -4.80 10.65 4.86
C PHE A 77 -5.19 9.24 4.38
N ILE A 78 -4.28 8.27 4.50
CA ILE A 78 -4.54 6.87 4.13
C ILE A 78 -5.64 6.28 4.99
N ASP A 79 -5.62 6.54 6.29
CA ASP A 79 -6.60 6.02 7.23
C ASP A 79 -7.98 6.67 7.02
N GLU A 80 -8.02 7.97 6.72
CA GLU A 80 -9.26 8.64 6.31
C GLU A 80 -9.82 8.04 5.02
N LEU A 81 -8.97 7.81 4.01
CA LEU A 81 -9.39 7.23 2.73
C LEU A 81 -9.93 5.81 2.88
N LYS A 82 -9.25 4.97 3.68
CA LYS A 82 -9.75 3.62 4.03
C LYS A 82 -11.08 3.68 4.78
N ASN A 83 -11.26 4.65 5.68
CA ASN A 83 -12.51 4.82 6.42
C ASN A 83 -13.66 5.22 5.49
N ILE A 84 -13.43 6.15 4.56
CA ILE A 84 -14.42 6.56 3.54
C ILE A 84 -14.76 5.37 2.64
N GLN A 85 -13.77 4.63 2.17
CA GLN A 85 -13.96 3.41 1.37
C GLN A 85 -14.81 2.39 2.13
N LYS A 86 -14.47 2.09 3.38
CA LYS A 86 -15.23 1.17 4.23
C LYS A 86 -16.69 1.62 4.36
N LYS A 87 -16.94 2.90 4.67
CA LYS A 87 -18.29 3.45 4.78
C LYS A 87 -19.09 3.30 3.48
N TYR A 88 -18.47 3.57 2.35
CA TYR A 88 -19.10 3.41 1.03
C TYR A 88 -19.47 1.94 0.76
N LEU A 89 -18.52 1.03 0.95
CA LEU A 89 -18.72 -0.40 0.72
C LEU A 89 -19.83 -0.97 1.63
N LEU A 90 -19.82 -0.60 2.91
CA LEU A 90 -20.86 -1.03 3.85
C LEU A 90 -22.24 -0.50 3.44
N LYS A 91 -22.33 0.77 3.03
CA LYS A 91 -23.59 1.35 2.56
C LYS A 91 -24.13 0.66 1.30
N LYS A 92 -23.25 0.23 0.40
CA LYS A 92 -23.63 -0.37 -0.89
C LYS A 92 -23.95 -1.85 -0.79
N TYR A 93 -23.13 -2.60 -0.05
CA TYR A 93 -23.12 -4.07 -0.08
C TYR A 93 -23.62 -4.71 1.23
N ALA A 94 -23.67 -3.97 2.34
CA ALA A 94 -24.12 -4.48 3.63
C ALA A 94 -25.59 -4.14 3.95
N SER A 95 -26.30 -3.52 3.01
CA SER A 95 -27.72 -3.16 3.14
C SER A 95 -28.62 -4.28 2.64
N VAL A 96 -29.65 -4.61 3.43
CA VAL A 96 -30.57 -5.72 3.14
C VAL A 96 -31.71 -5.24 2.21
N ASP A 97 -31.46 -5.20 0.90
CA ASP A 97 -32.43 -4.73 -0.10
C ASP A 97 -33.48 -5.81 -0.46
N LYS A 98 -34.77 -5.42 -0.52
CA LYS A 98 -35.88 -6.30 -0.94
C LYS A 98 -35.90 -6.55 -2.45
N ALA A 99 -35.32 -5.64 -3.24
CA ALA A 99 -35.27 -5.77 -4.69
C ALA A 99 -34.17 -6.76 -5.15
N LEU A 100 -33.22 -7.09 -4.29
CA LEU A 100 -32.10 -7.99 -4.60
C LEU A 100 -32.39 -9.43 -4.14
N PRO A 101 -31.98 -10.46 -4.91
CA PRO A 101 -32.01 -11.85 -4.47
C PRO A 101 -31.18 -12.10 -3.20
N ALA A 102 -31.60 -13.08 -2.40
CA ALA A 102 -30.92 -13.43 -1.16
C ALA A 102 -29.49 -13.97 -1.42
N GLU A 103 -29.28 -14.81 -2.44
CA GLU A 103 -27.94 -15.33 -2.75
C GLU A 103 -26.94 -14.21 -3.07
N GLN A 104 -27.36 -13.19 -3.83
CA GLN A 104 -26.48 -12.07 -4.20
C GLN A 104 -26.04 -11.28 -2.96
N GLN A 105 -26.96 -11.04 -2.03
CA GLN A 105 -26.66 -10.33 -0.80
C GLN A 105 -25.79 -11.16 0.16
N ILE A 106 -25.96 -12.49 0.21
CA ILE A 106 -25.07 -13.39 0.96
C ILE A 106 -23.65 -13.31 0.40
N HIS A 107 -23.51 -13.32 -0.93
CA HIS A 107 -22.22 -13.17 -1.59
C HIS A 107 -21.54 -11.84 -1.21
N TYR A 108 -22.30 -10.74 -1.20
CA TYR A 108 -21.78 -9.43 -0.76
C TYR A 108 -21.31 -9.42 0.69
N LEU A 109 -22.07 -10.03 1.62
CA LEU A 109 -21.68 -10.12 3.02
C LEU A 109 -20.42 -10.99 3.22
N ASN A 110 -20.30 -12.10 2.49
CA ASN A 110 -19.09 -12.93 2.48
C ASN A 110 -17.88 -12.13 1.99
N TRP A 111 -18.02 -11.44 0.86
CA TRP A 111 -16.95 -10.63 0.30
C TRP A 111 -16.50 -9.51 1.26
N LEU A 112 -17.44 -8.83 1.92
CA LEU A 112 -17.13 -7.80 2.91
C LEU A 112 -16.36 -8.37 4.12
N ARG A 113 -16.74 -9.56 4.61
CA ARG A 113 -16.03 -10.25 5.69
C ARG A 113 -14.62 -10.65 5.26
N ASP A 114 -14.50 -11.28 4.09
CA ASP A 114 -13.21 -11.79 3.60
C ASP A 114 -12.18 -10.66 3.34
N ASN A 115 -12.67 -9.44 3.09
CA ASN A 115 -11.85 -8.23 2.96
C ASN A 115 -11.73 -7.40 4.26
N ASN A 116 -12.10 -7.98 5.42
CA ASN A 116 -12.04 -7.34 6.74
C ASN A 116 -12.83 -6.01 6.85
N HIS A 117 -13.87 -5.83 6.02
CA HIS A 117 -14.76 -4.67 6.12
C HIS A 117 -15.85 -4.84 7.18
N LEU A 118 -16.10 -6.07 7.66
CA LEU A 118 -17.03 -6.40 8.74
C LEU A 118 -16.32 -7.18 9.84
N THR A 119 -16.68 -6.91 11.10
CA THR A 119 -16.33 -7.83 12.20
C THR A 119 -17.20 -9.09 12.13
N ILE A 120 -16.81 -10.12 12.88
CA ILE A 120 -17.57 -11.37 12.96
C ILE A 120 -18.99 -11.09 13.48
N GLU A 121 -19.10 -10.26 14.51
CA GLU A 121 -20.38 -9.88 15.12
C GLU A 121 -21.26 -9.08 14.15
N GLU A 122 -20.67 -8.14 13.41
CA GLU A 122 -21.40 -7.35 12.40
C GLU A 122 -21.89 -8.25 11.25
N TYR A 123 -21.06 -9.19 10.82
CA TYR A 123 -21.40 -10.16 9.79
C TYR A 123 -22.55 -11.07 10.22
N GLU A 124 -22.47 -11.66 11.43
CA GLU A 124 -23.50 -12.55 11.96
C GLU A 124 -24.84 -11.82 12.14
N SER A 125 -24.81 -10.58 12.64
CA SER A 125 -26.00 -9.75 12.80
C SER A 125 -26.71 -9.52 11.47
N LYS A 126 -25.95 -9.14 10.43
CA LYS A 126 -26.48 -8.90 9.08
C LYS A 126 -26.97 -10.18 8.38
N MET A 127 -26.26 -11.29 8.57
CA MET A 127 -26.68 -12.59 8.04
C MET A 127 -28.01 -13.03 8.66
N ASN A 128 -28.16 -12.85 9.98
CA ASN A 128 -29.40 -13.17 10.69
C ASN A 128 -30.56 -12.27 10.25
N GLU A 129 -30.33 -10.98 10.03
CA GLU A 129 -31.33 -10.06 9.48
C GLU A 129 -31.82 -10.53 8.10
N LEU A 130 -30.89 -10.91 7.22
CA LEU A 130 -31.18 -11.39 5.88
C LEU A 130 -31.98 -12.70 5.88
N LEU A 131 -31.59 -13.67 6.71
CA LEU A 131 -32.29 -14.96 6.82
C LEU A 131 -33.70 -14.82 7.42
N LYS A 132 -33.87 -14.00 8.46
CA LYS A 132 -35.20 -13.70 9.04
C LYS A 132 -36.14 -13.08 8.01
N LYS A 133 -35.62 -12.16 7.19
CA LYS A 133 -36.38 -11.54 6.11
C LYS A 133 -36.79 -12.54 5.03
N ASN A 134 -35.90 -13.47 4.65
CA ASN A 134 -36.20 -14.47 3.62
C ASN A 134 -37.25 -15.49 4.10
N ASN A 135 -37.17 -15.92 5.36
CA ASN A 135 -38.12 -16.86 5.97
C ASN A 135 -39.54 -16.28 6.09
N GLY A 136 -39.70 -14.94 6.15
CA GLY A 136 -41.00 -14.28 6.08
C GLY A 136 -41.65 -14.25 4.68
N SER A 137 -40.91 -14.64 3.64
CA SER A 137 -41.39 -14.70 2.24
C SER A 137 -41.77 -16.11 1.77
N MET A 138 -41.42 -17.15 2.52
CA MET A 138 -41.95 -18.50 2.33
C MET A 138 -43.34 -18.59 2.98
N GLY A 139 -44.32 -17.99 2.29
CA GLY A 139 -45.72 -18.31 2.52
C GLY A 139 -45.93 -19.79 2.23
N PHE A 140 -46.23 -20.55 3.28
CA PHE A 140 -46.79 -21.89 3.18
C PHE A 140 -48.01 -21.83 2.25
N ILE A 141 -47.90 -22.40 1.05
CA ILE A 141 -49.08 -22.84 0.31
C ILE A 141 -49.43 -24.19 0.93
N SER A 142 -50.30 -24.15 1.94
CA SER A 142 -51.06 -25.30 2.37
C SER A 142 -52.36 -25.30 1.57
N ASP A 143 -52.42 -26.14 0.55
CA ASP A 143 -53.65 -26.77 0.06
C ASP A 143 -53.44 -28.29 0.07
#